data_AF-A0A956LBK9-F1
#
_entry.id   AF-A0A956LBK9-F1
#
_cell.length_a   1.000
_cell.length_b   1.000
_cell.length_c   1.000
_cell.angle_alpha   90.00
_cell.angle_beta   90.00
_cell.angle_gamma   90.00
#
_symmetry.space_group_name_H-M   'P 1'
#
loop_
_entity.id
_entity.type
_entity.pdbx_description
1 polymer ?
#
loop_
_entity_poly.entity_id
_entity_poly.type
_entity_poly.pdbx_seq_one_letter_code
_entity_poly.pdbx_strand_id
1 'polypeptide(L)'
;MNASKDMFEAPVEIDAPVVAVTALEDRAHVLRRATLELPAGPSRLRVRGVAPVLSDKTLCGALDSLAPVDGARPRVSDVRIQRKLVA
;
A
#
# COMPACT_ATOMS: atom_id res chain seq x y z
N MET A 1 -0.35 25.91 13.71
CA MET A 1 0.36 24.76 14.33
C MET A 1 -0.57 23.57 14.26
N ASN A 2 -0.17 22.53 13.52
CA ASN A 2 -1.05 21.60 12.80
C ASN A 2 -1.67 20.54 13.72
N ALA A 3 -2.95 20.67 14.07
CA ALA A 3 -3.68 19.73 14.92
C ALA A 3 -4.97 19.18 14.26
N SER A 4 -5.00 18.96 12.95
CA SER A 4 -6.25 18.63 12.24
C SER A 4 -6.15 17.57 11.13
N LYS A 5 -5.28 16.54 11.26
CA LYS A 5 -5.07 15.59 10.14
C LYS A 5 -5.23 14.09 10.42
N ASP A 6 -5.65 13.69 11.62
CA ASP A 6 -5.82 12.27 11.96
C ASP A 6 -7.22 11.94 12.51
N MET A 7 -8.27 12.49 11.88
CA MET A 7 -9.65 12.00 12.07
C MET A 7 -10.11 11.15 10.88
N PHE A 8 -9.20 10.36 10.33
CA PHE A 8 -9.50 9.38 9.29
C PHE A 8 -9.56 8.01 9.95
N GLU A 9 -10.60 7.26 9.59
CA GLU A 9 -10.92 5.88 9.97
C GLU A 9 -9.68 4.99 10.16
N ALA A 10 -9.78 4.02 11.09
CA ALA A 10 -8.71 3.07 11.33
C ALA A 10 -8.28 2.41 10.01
N PRO A 11 -6.97 2.27 9.74
CA PRO A 11 -6.52 1.74 8.46
C PRO A 11 -7.02 0.32 8.26
N VAL A 12 -7.58 0.05 7.08
CA VAL A 12 -8.06 -1.28 6.71
C VAL A 12 -6.86 -2.18 6.50
N GLU A 13 -6.85 -3.30 7.20
CA GLU A 13 -5.78 -4.27 7.07
C GLU A 13 -5.99 -5.07 5.80
N ILE A 14 -4.92 -5.17 5.01
CA ILE A 14 -4.94 -5.91 3.76
C ILE A 14 -3.91 -7.01 3.82
N ASP A 15 -4.29 -8.16 3.27
CA ASP A 15 -3.32 -9.18 2.92
C ASP A 15 -2.81 -8.90 1.51
N ALA A 16 -1.49 -8.78 1.40
CA ALA A 16 -0.79 -8.64 0.14
C ALA A 16 0.32 -9.70 0.17
N PRO A 17 0.07 -10.93 -0.31
CA PRO A 17 1.07 -11.98 -0.29
C PRO A 17 2.30 -11.62 -1.11
N VAL A 18 3.43 -12.22 -0.77
CA VAL A 18 4.66 -12.13 -1.57
C VAL A 18 4.45 -12.94 -2.84
N VAL A 19 4.57 -12.29 -4.00
CA VAL A 19 4.39 -12.92 -5.32
C VAL A 19 5.70 -13.07 -6.09
N ALA A 20 6.73 -12.30 -5.72
CA ALA A 20 8.08 -12.48 -6.26
C ALA A 20 9.13 -11.98 -5.26
N VAL A 21 10.30 -12.62 -5.28
CA VAL A 21 11.49 -12.21 -4.53
C VAL A 21 12.69 -12.29 -5.45
N THR A 22 13.39 -11.17 -5.61
CA THR A 22 14.68 -11.11 -6.31
C THR A 22 15.77 -10.90 -5.27
N ALA A 23 16.58 -11.93 -5.03
CA ALA A 23 17.75 -11.82 -4.17
C ALA A 23 18.89 -11.09 -4.91
N LEU A 24 19.47 -10.12 -4.23
CA LEU A 24 20.70 -9.41 -4.58
C LEU A 24 21.79 -9.83 -3.58
N GLU A 25 23.00 -9.31 -3.75
CA GLU A 25 24.15 -9.66 -2.90
C GLU A 25 23.91 -9.35 -1.41
N ASP A 26 23.38 -8.17 -1.08
CA ASP A 26 23.18 -7.69 0.29
C ASP A 26 21.71 -7.57 0.70
N ARG A 27 20.78 -7.69 -0.25
CA ARG A 27 19.37 -7.32 -0.11
C ARG A 27 18.46 -8.20 -0.95
N ALA A 28 17.16 -8.11 -0.72
CA ALA A 28 16.16 -8.70 -1.59
C ALA A 28 15.10 -7.66 -1.98
N HIS A 29 14.72 -7.64 -3.25
CA HIS A 29 13.53 -6.95 -3.72
C HIS A 29 12.32 -7.88 -3.58
N VAL A 30 11.34 -7.49 -2.79
CA VAL A 30 10.14 -8.28 -2.51
C VAL A 30 8.94 -7.58 -3.15
N LEU A 31 8.27 -8.26 -4.08
CA LEU A 31 7.02 -7.79 -4.65
C LEU A 31 5.85 -8.44 -3.90
N ARG A 32 4.95 -7.61 -3.41
CA ARG A 32 3.69 -8.02 -2.78
C ARG A 32 2.53 -7.45 -3.57
N ARG A 33 1.48 -8.25 -3.79
CA ARG A 33 0.33 -7.85 -4.61
C ARG A 33 -0.96 -8.29 -3.96
N ALA A 34 -1.97 -7.42 -4.01
CA ALA A 34 -3.33 -7.68 -3.57
C ALA A 34 -4.32 -7.08 -4.58
N THR A 35 -5.50 -7.68 -4.68
CA THR A 35 -6.66 -7.09 -5.33
C THR A 35 -7.63 -6.68 -4.23
N LEU A 36 -8.13 -5.44 -4.30
CA LEU A 36 -8.95 -4.85 -3.25
C LEU A 36 -10.14 -4.14 -3.88
N GLU A 37 -11.28 -4.21 -3.20
CA GLU A 37 -12.41 -3.33 -3.44
C GLU A 37 -12.28 -2.13 -2.50
N LEU A 38 -12.28 -0.91 -3.07
CA LEU A 38 -12.12 0.33 -2.31
C LEU A 38 -13.32 1.24 -2.55
N PRO A 39 -13.85 1.90 -1.51
CA PRO A 39 -14.85 2.93 -1.71
C PRO A 39 -14.27 4.12 -2.47
N ALA A 40 -15.14 4.89 -3.11
CA ALA A 40 -14.74 6.15 -3.70
C ALA A 40 -14.20 7.11 -2.61
N GLY A 41 -13.08 7.77 -2.90
CA GLY A 41 -12.44 8.71 -1.97
C GLY A 41 -11.14 8.16 -1.37
N PRO A 42 -10.61 8.83 -0.32
CA PRO A 42 -9.36 8.43 0.30
C PRO A 42 -9.53 7.15 1.10
N SER A 43 -8.70 6.14 0.82
CA SER A 43 -8.62 4.90 1.60
C SER A 43 -7.26 4.80 2.28
N ARG A 44 -7.23 4.42 3.57
CA ARG A 44 -5.99 4.16 4.30
C ARG A 44 -5.85 2.65 4.51
N LEU A 45 -4.79 2.08 3.96
CA LEU A 45 -4.54 0.64 3.96
C LEU A 45 -3.31 0.30 4.80
N ARG A 46 -3.30 -0.88 5.41
CA ARG A 46 -2.17 -1.39 6.19
C ARG A 46 -1.78 -2.80 5.75
N VAL A 47 -0.55 -2.94 5.24
CA VAL A 47 0.06 -4.23 4.95
C VAL A 47 0.77 -4.75 6.20
N ARG A 48 0.44 -5.97 6.64
CA ARG A 48 1.08 -6.64 7.78
C ARG A 48 2.23 -7.56 7.37
N GLY A 49 3.04 -7.96 8.35
CA GLY A 49 4.11 -8.95 8.16
C GLY A 49 5.20 -8.48 7.22
N VAL A 50 5.58 -7.21 7.30
CA VAL A 50 6.69 -6.65 6.53
C VAL A 50 7.91 -6.53 7.44
N ALA A 51 9.09 -6.92 6.95
CA ALA A 51 10.29 -6.98 7.76
C ALA A 51 10.69 -5.59 8.29
N PRO A 52 11.19 -5.47 9.54
CA PRO A 52 11.57 -4.17 10.12
C PRO A 52 12.73 -3.49 9.37
N VAL A 53 13.56 -4.27 8.67
CA VAL A 53 14.73 -3.83 7.91
C VAL A 53 14.43 -3.30 6.50
N LEU A 54 13.16 -2.96 6.19
CA LEU A 54 12.78 -2.34 4.91
C LEU A 54 13.60 -1.08 4.64
N SER A 55 14.10 -0.96 3.42
CA SER A 55 14.70 0.27 2.94
C SER A 55 13.61 1.21 2.42
N ASP A 56 13.49 2.39 3.02
CA ASP A 56 12.50 3.39 2.61
C ASP A 56 12.75 3.87 1.16
N LYS A 57 14.00 3.81 0.67
CA LYS A 57 14.37 4.22 -0.71
C LYS A 57 13.72 3.36 -1.80
N THR A 58 13.31 2.15 -1.48
CA THR A 58 12.73 1.19 -2.43
C THR A 58 11.25 0.95 -2.19
N LEU A 59 10.64 1.67 -1.24
CA LEU A 59 9.24 1.47 -0.89
C LEU A 59 8.34 2.20 -1.89
N CYS A 60 7.81 1.44 -2.85
CA CYS A 60 6.96 1.97 -3.91
C CYS A 60 5.59 1.30 -3.89
N GLY A 61 4.56 2.09 -4.21
CA GLY A 61 3.21 1.61 -4.49
C GLY A 61 2.89 1.85 -5.94
N ALA A 62 2.38 0.83 -6.62
CA ALA A 62 1.92 0.95 -7.99
C ALA A 62 0.55 0.28 -8.12
N LEU A 63 -0.25 0.85 -9.01
CA LEU A 63 -1.52 0.29 -9.43
C LEU A 63 -1.29 -0.52 -10.70
N ASP A 64 -1.65 -1.80 -10.66
CA ASP A 64 -1.47 -2.71 -11.79
C ASP A 64 -2.66 -2.62 -12.77
N SER A 65 -3.88 -2.76 -12.25
CA SER A 65 -5.11 -2.67 -13.05
C SER A 65 -6.29 -2.14 -12.23
N LEU A 66 -7.30 -1.63 -12.95
CA LEU A 66 -8.57 -1.19 -12.38
C LEU A 66 -9.72 -1.84 -13.15
N ALA A 67 -10.66 -2.43 -12.42
CA ALA A 67 -11.92 -2.89 -12.99
C ALA A 67 -12.92 -1.73 -13.09
N PRO A 68 -13.73 -1.63 -14.18
CA PRO A 68 -14.85 -0.70 -14.22
C PRO A 68 -15.86 -0.97 -13.10
N VAL A 69 -16.45 0.10 -12.55
CA VAL A 69 -17.51 0.01 -11.54
C VAL A 69 -18.72 0.76 -12.08
N ASP A 70 -19.88 0.10 -12.16
CA ASP A 70 -21.14 0.68 -12.64
C ASP A 70 -21.03 1.41 -14.00
N GLY A 71 -20.21 0.87 -14.91
CA GLY A 71 -19.99 1.44 -16.24
C GLY A 71 -19.06 2.65 -16.29
N ALA A 72 -18.60 3.16 -15.15
CA ALA A 72 -17.60 4.21 -15.06
C ALA A 72 -16.17 3.64 -14.97
N ARG A 73 -15.20 4.35 -15.54
CA ARG A 73 -13.78 4.03 -15.38
C ARG A 73 -13.27 4.71 -14.10
N PRO A 74 -12.92 3.94 -13.06
CA PRO A 74 -12.32 4.54 -11.86
C PRO A 74 -10.94 5.12 -12.19
N ARG A 75 -10.53 6.11 -11.41
CA ARG A 75 -9.21 6.74 -11.51
C ARG A 75 -8.61 6.93 -10.13
N VAL A 76 -7.37 6.49 -9.98
CA VAL A 76 -6.57 6.77 -8.80
C VAL A 76 -5.78 8.05 -9.04
N SER A 77 -5.91 9.03 -8.15
CA SER A 77 -5.24 10.33 -8.26
C SER A 77 -3.82 10.30 -7.68
N ASP A 78 -3.64 9.67 -6.53
CA ASP A 78 -2.37 9.59 -5.82
C ASP A 78 -2.28 8.27 -5.04
N VAL A 79 -1.08 7.73 -4.92
CA VAL A 79 -0.75 6.57 -4.09
C VAL A 79 0.48 6.92 -3.27
N ARG A 80 0.31 6.98 -1.95
CA ARG A 80 1.40 7.23 -1.02
C ARG A 80 1.61 6.05 -0.11
N ILE A 81 2.85 5.58 -0.05
CA ILE A 81 3.26 4.55 0.88
C ILE A 81 4.23 5.15 1.90
N GLN A 82 4.04 4.78 3.16
CA GLN A 82 4.92 5.15 4.25
C GLN A 82 5.15 3.94 5.14
N ARG A 83 6.38 3.74 5.58
CA ARG A 83 6.69 2.78 6.64
C ARG A 83 6.35 3.40 7.99
N LYS A 84 5.68 2.64 8.85
CA LYS A 84 5.45 3.00 10.24
C LYS A 84 5.89 1.85 11.13
N LEU A 85 6.81 2.12 12.06
CA LEU A 85 7.10 1.21 13.16
C LEU A 85 5.88 1.19 14.07
N VAL A 86 5.37 0.00 14.35
CA VAL A 86 4.28 -0.19 15.29
C VAL A 86 4.83 -1.06 16.40
N ALA A 87 4.95 -0.45 17.58
CA ALA A 87 5.40 -1.07 18.82
C ALA A 87 4.33 -2.03 19.36
#